data_AF-A0AAX0WRD7-F1
#
_entry.id   AF-A0AAX0WRD7-F1
#
_cell.length_a   1.000
_cell.length_b   1.000
_cell.length_c   1.000
_cell.angle_alpha   90.00
_cell.angle_beta   90.00
_cell.angle_gamma   90.00
#
_symmetry.space_group_name_H-M   'P 1'
#
loop_
_entity.id
_entity.type
_entity.pdbx_description
1 polymer ?
#
loop_
_entity_poly.entity_id
_entity_poly.type
_entity_poly.pdbx_seq_one_letter_code
_entity_poly.pdbx_strand_id
1 'polypeptide(L)'
;MSQRGGKREGAGRPLGGGKYGLESTKAIRIPVSRLPEIHALLEKESKTYKLPLYSSKVQAGFPSPGDDYIERYLDLNQQLIKHPAATFILTATGDSMTDAGIHSGDLLIVDKSLEAQDGKIVIAALNGELTVKRLSKIGDRVRLLPENPKYKPIDITDGQDLVIWGVVTYVIHKFY
;
A
#
# COMPACT_ATOMS: atom_id res chain seq x y z
N MET A 1 -58.35 -22.53 18.30
CA MET A 1 -56.89 -22.26 18.39
C MET A 1 -56.25 -22.70 17.07
N SER A 2 -55.94 -21.78 16.15
CA SER A 2 -55.38 -22.16 14.84
C SER A 2 -53.85 -22.32 14.91
N GLN A 3 -53.34 -23.52 14.63
CA GLN A 3 -51.92 -23.78 14.43
C GLN A 3 -51.40 -22.91 13.27
N ARG A 4 -50.50 -21.97 13.58
CA ARG A 4 -49.86 -21.12 12.58
C ARG A 4 -48.64 -21.83 11.97
N GLY A 5 -48.69 -22.01 10.65
CA GLY A 5 -47.58 -22.02 9.69
C GLY A 5 -46.31 -22.79 10.07
N GLY A 6 -46.27 -24.09 9.77
CA GLY A 6 -45.03 -24.87 9.73
C GLY A 6 -44.19 -24.56 8.49
N LYS A 7 -42.85 -24.71 8.61
CA LYS A 7 -41.90 -24.60 7.50
C LYS A 7 -42.21 -25.70 6.47
N ARG A 8 -42.56 -25.31 5.24
CA ARG A 8 -42.67 -26.24 4.10
C ARG A 8 -41.30 -26.47 3.48
N GLU A 9 -41.03 -27.66 2.97
CA GLU A 9 -39.91 -27.86 2.05
C GLU A 9 -40.06 -26.91 0.86
N GLY A 10 -38.98 -26.23 0.48
CA GLY A 10 -39.01 -25.15 -0.53
C GLY A 10 -39.44 -23.77 -0.01
N ALA A 11 -39.71 -23.59 1.29
CA ALA A 11 -39.99 -22.26 1.85
C ALA A 11 -38.69 -21.43 1.96
N GLY A 12 -38.55 -20.43 1.10
CA GLY A 12 -37.42 -19.50 1.04
C GLY A 12 -37.39 -18.75 -0.29
N ARG A 13 -36.58 -17.69 -0.39
CA ARG A 13 -36.34 -17.05 -1.69
C ARG A 13 -35.47 -18.01 -2.53
N PRO A 14 -35.86 -18.33 -3.78
CA PRO A 14 -35.06 -19.21 -4.63
C PRO A 14 -33.64 -18.66 -4.83
N LEU A 15 -32.66 -19.57 -4.88
CA LEU A 15 -31.25 -19.25 -5.20
C LEU A 15 -31.20 -18.44 -6.51
N GLY A 16 -30.39 -17.38 -6.54
CA GLY A 16 -30.31 -16.48 -7.70
C GLY A 16 -31.34 -15.35 -7.69
N GLY A 17 -32.45 -15.48 -6.96
CA GLY A 17 -33.54 -14.50 -7.00
C GLY A 17 -33.32 -13.26 -6.13
N GLY A 18 -32.25 -13.19 -5.34
CA GLY A 18 -31.94 -12.15 -4.34
C GLY A 18 -30.96 -11.08 -4.82
N LYS A 19 -30.83 -9.99 -4.05
CA LYS A 19 -29.81 -8.95 -4.28
C LYS A 19 -28.36 -9.48 -4.28
N TYR A 20 -28.16 -10.68 -3.73
CA TYR A 20 -26.86 -11.36 -3.65
C TYR A 20 -26.73 -12.52 -4.66
N GLY A 21 -27.66 -12.62 -5.62
CA GLY A 21 -27.59 -13.62 -6.69
C GLY A 21 -27.50 -15.06 -6.17
N LEU A 22 -26.44 -15.76 -6.58
CA LEU A 22 -26.17 -17.16 -6.23
C LEU A 22 -25.51 -17.33 -4.86
N GLU A 23 -25.15 -16.25 -4.18
CA GLU A 23 -24.50 -16.31 -2.88
C GLU A 23 -25.47 -16.80 -1.79
N SER A 24 -25.03 -17.77 -0.99
CA SER A 24 -25.85 -18.31 0.10
C SER A 24 -25.94 -17.31 1.26
N THR A 25 -27.15 -16.85 1.58
CA THR A 25 -27.39 -15.95 2.72
C THR A 25 -27.97 -16.68 3.93
N LYS A 26 -27.54 -16.32 5.14
CA LYS A 26 -28.09 -16.82 6.40
C LYS A 26 -28.63 -15.67 7.24
N ALA A 27 -29.88 -15.77 7.70
CA ALA A 27 -30.47 -14.77 8.59
C ALA A 27 -29.86 -14.86 10.01
N ILE A 28 -29.45 -13.72 10.55
CA ILE A 28 -28.90 -13.58 11.92
C ILE A 28 -29.78 -12.56 12.66
N ARG A 29 -30.09 -12.83 13.93
CA ARG A 29 -30.83 -11.88 14.79
C ARG A 29 -29.86 -10.91 15.45
N ILE A 30 -30.13 -9.63 15.32
CA ILE A 30 -29.27 -8.55 15.79
C ILE A 30 -30.13 -7.48 16.46
N PRO A 31 -29.70 -6.89 17.60
CA PRO A 31 -30.37 -5.74 18.18
C PRO A 31 -30.48 -4.58 17.17
N VAL A 32 -31.66 -3.96 17.09
CA VAL A 32 -31.93 -2.83 16.17
C VAL A 32 -30.95 -1.67 16.42
N SER A 33 -30.53 -1.46 17.66
CA SER A 33 -29.54 -0.44 18.03
C SER A 33 -28.16 -0.61 17.39
N ARG A 34 -27.81 -1.83 16.95
CA ARG A 34 -26.54 -2.12 16.28
C ARG A 34 -26.60 -2.05 14.75
N LEU A 35 -27.78 -1.82 14.17
CA LEU A 35 -27.91 -1.71 12.71
C LEU A 35 -27.03 -0.60 12.11
N PRO A 36 -26.91 0.62 12.71
CA PRO A 36 -26.03 1.66 12.16
C PRO A 36 -24.56 1.24 12.10
N GLU A 37 -24.06 0.55 13.13
CA GLU A 37 -22.68 0.05 13.19
C GLU A 37 -22.42 -1.02 12.12
N ILE A 38 -23.38 -1.90 11.88
CA ILE A 38 -23.28 -2.96 10.88
C ILE A 38 -23.37 -2.39 9.47
N HIS A 39 -24.28 -1.43 9.23
CA HIS A 39 -24.33 -0.71 7.96
C HIS A 39 -23.01 -0.01 7.69
N ALA A 40 -22.47 0.71 8.68
CA ALA A 40 -21.16 1.34 8.56
C ALA A 40 -20.04 0.31 8.28
N LEU A 41 -20.04 -0.87 8.92
CA LEU A 41 -19.05 -1.92 8.66
C LEU A 41 -19.17 -2.53 7.26
N LEU A 42 -20.39 -2.74 6.77
CA LEU A 42 -20.66 -3.27 5.43
C LEU A 42 -20.39 -2.23 4.33
N GLU A 43 -20.62 -0.96 4.60
CA GLU A 43 -20.29 0.16 3.71
C GLU A 43 -18.79 0.51 3.74
N LYS A 44 -18.11 0.15 4.83
CA LYS A 44 -16.65 0.18 4.99
C LYS A 44 -15.99 -1.03 4.32
N GLU A 45 -16.60 -1.57 3.26
CA GLU A 45 -15.81 -2.17 2.20
C GLU A 45 -14.86 -1.09 1.69
N SER A 46 -13.56 -1.34 1.82
CA SER A 46 -12.52 -0.52 1.22
C SER A 46 -12.84 -0.37 -0.27
N LYS A 47 -13.32 0.82 -0.68
CA LYS A 47 -13.58 1.13 -2.08
C LYS A 47 -12.33 0.79 -2.85
N THR A 48 -12.39 -0.32 -3.58
CA THR A 48 -11.29 -0.81 -4.38
C THR A 48 -11.33 -0.04 -5.68
N TYR A 49 -10.48 0.98 -5.80
CA TYR A 49 -10.39 1.77 -7.01
C TYR A 49 -9.59 1.00 -8.06
N LYS A 50 -10.31 0.44 -9.03
CA LYS A 50 -9.74 -0.20 -10.21
C LYS A 50 -9.77 0.80 -11.37
N LEU A 51 -8.61 1.24 -11.81
CA LEU A 51 -8.45 2.20 -12.91
C LEU A 51 -8.02 1.48 -14.19
N PRO A 52 -8.48 1.88 -15.37
CA PRO A 52 -8.02 1.28 -16.62
C PRO A 52 -6.52 1.57 -16.83
N LEU A 53 -5.76 0.53 -17.11
CA LEU A 53 -4.39 0.61 -17.60
C LEU A 53 -4.42 0.37 -19.11
N TYR A 54 -3.98 1.37 -19.87
CA TYR A 54 -3.89 1.28 -21.32
C TYR A 54 -2.63 0.50 -21.73
N SER A 55 -2.75 -0.27 -22.80
CA SER A 55 -1.68 -1.09 -23.36
C SER A 55 -0.58 -0.26 -24.04
N SER A 56 -0.95 0.90 -24.58
CA SER A 56 -0.02 1.84 -25.18
C SER A 56 0.82 2.51 -24.09
N LYS A 57 2.14 2.30 -24.16
CA LYS A 57 3.08 3.04 -23.31
C LYS A 57 3.18 4.48 -23.81
N VAL A 58 2.96 5.44 -22.92
CA VAL A 58 3.14 6.85 -23.23
C VAL A 58 4.64 7.18 -23.19
N GLN A 59 5.17 7.69 -24.30
CA GLN A 59 6.55 8.18 -24.36
C GLN A 59 6.67 9.50 -23.61
N ALA A 60 7.63 9.60 -22.70
CA ALA A 60 8.04 10.89 -22.13
C ALA A 60 8.88 11.66 -23.18
N GLY A 61 8.24 12.18 -24.22
CA GLY A 61 8.91 12.78 -25.38
C GLY A 61 7.95 13.10 -26.52
N PHE A 62 8.39 12.91 -27.77
CA PHE A 62 7.53 13.15 -28.93
C PHE A 62 6.34 12.17 -28.96
N PRO A 63 5.12 12.66 -29.21
CA PRO A 63 3.94 11.81 -29.24
C PRO A 63 4.01 10.88 -30.45
N SER A 64 3.97 9.56 -30.21
CA SER A 64 3.70 8.58 -31.26
C SER A 64 2.20 8.32 -31.34
N PRO A 65 1.62 8.09 -32.53
CA PRO A 65 0.28 7.56 -32.66
C PRO A 65 0.18 6.25 -31.86
N GLY A 66 -0.82 6.14 -30.99
CA GLY A 66 -1.03 4.97 -30.15
C GLY A 66 -2.47 4.51 -30.22
N ASP A 67 -2.70 3.21 -30.03
CA ASP A 67 -4.03 2.64 -29.83
C ASP A 67 -4.46 2.84 -28.37
N ASP A 68 -5.72 3.26 -28.17
CA ASP A 68 -6.33 3.48 -26.85
C ASP A 68 -6.91 2.19 -26.22
N TYR A 69 -6.30 1.04 -26.52
CA TYR A 69 -6.82 -0.23 -26.04
C TYR A 69 -6.52 -0.44 -24.55
N ILE A 70 -7.57 -0.65 -23.75
CA ILE A 70 -7.47 -0.99 -22.31
C ILE A 70 -6.90 -2.41 -22.18
N GLU A 71 -5.72 -2.53 -21.56
CA GLU A 71 -5.09 -3.83 -21.30
C GLU A 71 -5.78 -4.56 -20.15
N ARG A 72 -5.91 -3.86 -19.02
CA ARG A 72 -6.49 -4.40 -17.78
C ARG A 72 -6.93 -3.28 -16.84
N TYR A 73 -7.62 -3.63 -15.76
CA TYR A 73 -7.88 -2.72 -14.66
C TYR A 73 -6.88 -2.94 -13.52
N LEU A 74 -6.29 -1.86 -13.02
CA LEU A 74 -5.26 -1.85 -12.00
C LEU A 74 -5.81 -1.30 -10.67
N ASP A 75 -5.59 -2.05 -9.58
CA ASP A 75 -5.72 -1.55 -8.21
C ASP A 75 -4.32 -1.22 -7.68
N LEU A 76 -4.11 0.05 -7.30
CA LEU A 76 -2.82 0.51 -6.80
C LEU A 76 -2.44 -0.12 -5.46
N ASN A 77 -3.39 -0.49 -4.61
CA ASN A 77 -3.06 -1.18 -3.37
C ASN A 77 -2.43 -2.55 -3.68
N GLN A 78 -3.06 -3.33 -4.56
CA GLN A 78 -2.55 -4.63 -4.98
C GLN A 78 -1.22 -4.51 -5.75
N GLN A 79 -1.05 -3.46 -6.53
CA GLN A 79 0.16 -3.24 -7.32
C GLN A 79 1.36 -2.81 -6.47
N LEU A 80 1.14 -1.92 -5.50
CA LEU A 80 2.21 -1.27 -4.73
C LEU A 80 2.49 -1.96 -3.39
N ILE A 81 1.51 -2.65 -2.81
CA ILE A 81 1.59 -3.22 -1.46
C ILE A 81 1.57 -4.75 -1.54
N LYS A 82 2.74 -5.37 -1.44
CA LYS A 82 2.88 -6.84 -1.41
C LYS A 82 2.54 -7.45 -0.05
N HIS A 83 2.95 -6.79 1.04
CA HIS A 83 2.77 -7.28 2.41
C HIS A 83 2.00 -6.25 3.25
N PRO A 84 0.66 -6.22 3.18
CA PRO A 84 -0.14 -5.17 3.82
C PRO A 84 0.12 -5.00 5.32
N ALA A 85 0.32 -6.11 6.05
CA ALA A 85 0.60 -6.08 7.48
C ALA A 85 2.00 -5.53 7.85
N ALA A 86 2.92 -5.46 6.87
CA ALA A 86 4.30 -5.01 7.04
C ALA A 86 4.61 -3.74 6.25
N THR A 87 3.62 -3.15 5.57
CA THR A 87 3.82 -1.97 4.73
C THR A 87 3.24 -0.73 5.39
N PHE A 88 3.98 0.37 5.34
CA PHE A 88 3.56 1.66 5.86
C PHE A 88 4.06 2.79 4.95
N ILE A 89 3.50 3.99 5.13
CA ILE A 89 3.83 5.16 4.30
C ILE A 89 4.41 6.25 5.18
N LEU A 90 5.47 6.92 4.70
CA LEU A 90 6.05 8.10 5.30
C LEU A 90 6.09 9.25 4.31
N THR A 91 6.11 10.49 4.79
CA THR A 91 6.39 11.67 3.96
C THR A 91 7.87 12.03 4.08
N ALA A 92 8.56 12.12 2.95
CA ALA A 92 9.95 12.56 2.89
C ALA A 92 10.05 14.07 3.17
N THR A 93 11.10 14.48 3.87
CA THR A 93 11.44 15.89 4.09
C THR A 93 12.93 16.12 3.84
N GLY A 94 13.26 17.32 3.36
CA GLY A 94 14.63 17.69 2.97
C GLY A 94 15.01 17.21 1.57
N ASP A 95 16.27 17.44 1.19
CA ASP A 95 16.80 17.22 -0.16
C ASP A 95 17.98 16.24 -0.20
N SER A 96 18.31 15.56 0.90
CA SER A 96 19.47 14.65 0.96
C SER A 96 19.40 13.43 0.02
N MET A 97 18.26 13.20 -0.63
CA MET A 97 18.00 12.05 -1.51
C MET A 97 17.52 12.45 -2.91
N THR A 98 17.76 13.69 -3.34
CA THR A 98 17.28 14.22 -4.63
C THR A 98 17.79 13.46 -5.84
N ASP A 99 19.04 12.98 -5.83
CA ASP A 99 19.63 12.26 -6.96
C ASP A 99 19.08 10.83 -7.07
N ALA A 100 18.41 10.34 -6.03
CA ALA A 100 17.60 9.13 -6.05
C ALA A 100 16.13 9.39 -6.45
N GLY A 101 15.78 10.63 -6.84
CA GLY A 101 14.42 11.03 -7.20
C GLY A 101 13.46 11.14 -6.01
N ILE A 102 13.99 11.29 -4.79
CA ILE A 102 13.18 11.53 -3.59
C ILE A 102 13.25 13.03 -3.26
N HIS A 103 12.10 13.69 -3.35
CA HIS A 103 11.94 15.10 -3.08
C HIS A 103 11.17 15.33 -1.78
N SER A 104 11.37 16.51 -1.17
CA SER A 104 10.60 16.91 0.00
C SER A 104 9.11 16.98 -0.34
N GLY A 105 8.29 16.29 0.45
CA GLY A 105 6.85 16.14 0.22
C GLY A 105 6.43 14.81 -0.40
N ASP A 106 7.38 13.99 -0.88
CA ASP A 106 7.08 12.69 -1.49
C ASP A 106 6.55 11.70 -0.48
N LEU A 107 5.62 10.84 -0.92
CA LEU A 107 5.18 9.70 -0.12
C LEU A 107 6.07 8.50 -0.43
N LEU A 108 6.66 7.92 0.60
CA LEU A 108 7.50 6.72 0.54
C LEU A 108 6.67 5.53 0.99
N ILE A 109 6.51 4.53 0.13
CA ILE A 109 5.97 3.23 0.53
C ILE A 109 7.13 2.38 1.04
N VAL A 110 7.00 1.89 2.28
CA VAL A 110 8.07 1.20 3.00
C VAL A 110 7.58 -0.18 3.43
N ASP A 111 8.35 -1.22 3.13
CA ASP A 111 8.04 -2.61 3.50
C ASP A 111 9.05 -3.14 4.53
N LYS A 112 8.56 -3.51 5.72
CA LYS A 112 9.31 -4.10 6.84
C LYS A 112 9.75 -5.53 6.61
N SER A 113 9.03 -6.26 5.75
CA SER A 113 9.29 -7.68 5.52
C SER A 113 10.49 -7.93 4.60
N LEU A 114 10.92 -6.89 3.87
CA LEU A 114 12.05 -6.96 2.97
C LEU A 114 13.37 -6.80 3.73
N GLU A 115 14.33 -7.65 3.39
CA GLU A 115 15.69 -7.56 3.94
C GLU A 115 16.41 -6.32 3.40
N ALA A 116 16.98 -5.54 4.33
CA ALA A 116 17.76 -4.35 4.02
C ALA A 116 19.20 -4.72 3.58
N GLN A 117 19.35 -4.91 2.28
CA GLN A 117 20.62 -5.26 1.61
C GLN A 117 21.39 -4.01 1.16
N ASP A 118 22.68 -4.19 0.83
CA ASP A 118 23.52 -3.14 0.26
C ASP A 118 22.88 -2.51 -0.99
N GLY A 119 23.00 -1.20 -1.12
CA GLY A 119 22.45 -0.42 -2.22
C GLY A 119 20.95 -0.14 -2.13
N LYS A 120 20.20 -0.70 -1.16
CA LYS A 120 18.77 -0.41 -1.00
C LYS A 120 18.55 0.95 -0.33
N ILE A 121 17.47 1.63 -0.72
CA ILE A 121 16.99 2.81 0.00
C ILE A 121 16.16 2.33 1.19
N VAL A 122 16.50 2.79 2.38
CA VAL A 122 15.91 2.31 3.63
C VAL A 122 15.44 3.48 4.47
N ILE A 123 14.45 3.20 5.31
CA ILE A 123 14.15 4.04 6.47
C ILE A 123 14.96 3.50 7.63
N ALA A 124 15.84 4.33 8.17
CA ALA A 124 16.69 4.02 9.31
C ALA A 124 16.32 4.94 10.47
N ALA A 125 16.21 4.39 11.68
CA ALA A 125 16.25 5.16 12.91
C ALA A 125 17.69 5.16 13.41
N LEU A 126 18.33 6.33 13.44
CA LEU A 126 19.66 6.53 14.00
C LEU A 126 19.51 7.28 15.32
N ASN A 127 19.87 6.64 16.44
CA ASN A 127 19.66 7.17 17.80
C ASN A 127 18.21 7.64 18.05
N GLY A 128 17.23 6.92 17.48
CA GLY A 128 15.80 7.24 17.59
C GLY A 128 15.27 8.22 16.54
N GLU A 129 16.11 8.86 15.73
CA GLU A 129 15.69 9.79 14.69
C GLU A 129 15.58 9.12 13.32
N LEU A 130 14.44 9.29 12.64
CA LEU A 130 14.20 8.68 11.34
C LEU A 130 14.90 9.45 10.22
N THR A 131 15.56 8.71 9.34
CA THR A 131 16.16 9.22 8.11
C THR A 131 15.96 8.23 6.96
N VAL A 132 15.87 8.77 5.74
CA VAL A 132 15.90 8.00 4.50
C VAL A 132 17.27 8.11 3.86
N LYS A 133 17.92 6.98 3.63
CA LYS A 133 19.27 6.91 3.07
C LYS A 133 19.45 5.65 2.23
N ARG A 134 20.44 5.64 1.34
CA ARG A 134 20.90 4.40 0.73
C ARG A 134 21.79 3.66 1.73
N LEU A 135 21.41 2.44 2.06
CA LEU A 135 22.20 1.57 2.90
C LEU A 135 23.42 1.10 2.12
N SER A 136 24.61 1.23 2.71
CA SER A 136 25.80 0.55 2.24
C SER A 136 26.34 -0.39 3.32
N LYS A 137 26.61 -1.63 2.94
CA LYS A 137 27.15 -2.69 3.79
C LYS A 137 28.30 -3.35 3.05
N ILE A 138 29.53 -3.04 3.46
CA ILE A 138 30.76 -3.60 2.86
C ILE A 138 31.57 -4.27 3.99
N GLY A 139 31.55 -5.61 4.02
CA GLY A 139 32.06 -6.36 5.16
C GLY A 139 31.32 -5.96 6.43
N ASP A 140 32.06 -5.61 7.48
CA ASP A 140 31.48 -5.17 8.76
C ASP A 140 31.15 -3.67 8.81
N ARG A 141 31.43 -2.92 7.73
CA ARG A 141 31.18 -1.48 7.69
C ARG A 141 29.77 -1.19 7.18
N VAL A 142 28.97 -0.55 8.03
CA VAL A 142 27.63 -0.05 7.68
C VAL A 142 27.68 1.46 7.52
N ARG A 143 27.10 1.97 6.43
CA ARG A 143 26.97 3.40 6.14
C ARG A 143 25.57 3.74 5.68
N LEU A 144 25.15 4.95 5.99
CA LEU A 144 23.97 5.57 5.40
C LEU A 144 24.42 6.66 4.43
N LEU A 145 24.25 6.38 3.14
CA LEU A 145 24.68 7.25 2.06
C LEU A 145 23.55 8.21 1.66
N PRO A 146 23.77 9.53 1.65
CA PRO A 146 22.88 10.45 0.96
C PRO A 146 23.01 10.28 -0.55
N GLU A 147 21.98 10.69 -1.26
CA GLU A 147 21.94 10.81 -2.72
C GLU A 147 21.79 12.28 -3.08
N ASN A 148 22.76 13.07 -2.61
CA ASN A 148 22.92 14.49 -2.88
C ASN A 148 24.35 14.90 -2.47
N PRO A 149 25.17 15.45 -3.39
CA PRO A 149 26.58 15.80 -3.16
C PRO A 149 26.82 16.81 -2.01
N LYS A 150 25.79 17.55 -1.59
CA LYS A 150 25.89 18.51 -0.47
C LYS A 150 26.02 17.82 0.89
N TYR A 151 25.67 16.54 0.98
CA TYR A 151 25.61 15.78 2.22
C TYR A 151 26.71 14.73 2.28
N LYS A 152 27.30 14.52 3.45
CA LYS A 152 28.32 13.49 3.65
C LYS A 152 27.69 12.15 4.05
N PRO A 153 28.28 11.01 3.64
CA PRO A 153 27.96 9.70 4.20
C PRO A 153 28.02 9.69 5.73
N ILE A 154 27.14 8.91 6.35
CA ILE A 154 27.13 8.67 7.80
C ILE A 154 27.71 7.27 8.02
N ASP A 155 28.93 7.21 8.56
CA ASP A 155 29.53 5.98 9.04
C ASP A 155 28.91 5.58 10.37
N ILE A 156 28.43 4.33 10.47
CA ILE A 156 27.83 3.81 11.70
C ILE A 156 28.95 3.22 12.56
N THR A 157 29.07 3.72 13.78
CA THR A 157 30.07 3.30 14.76
C THR A 157 29.43 2.59 15.95
N ASP A 158 30.20 1.84 16.72
CA ASP A 158 29.71 0.99 17.83
C ASP A 158 28.91 1.73 18.92
N GLY A 159 29.02 3.06 18.99
CA GLY A 159 28.27 3.89 19.94
C GLY A 159 26.91 4.39 19.45
N GLN A 160 26.52 4.07 18.21
CA GLN A 160 25.27 4.53 17.61
C GLN A 160 24.26 3.38 17.54
N ASP A 161 23.01 3.66 17.93
CA ASP A 161 21.92 2.72 17.74
C ASP A 161 21.33 2.92 16.34
N LEU A 162 21.46 1.90 15.48
CA LEU A 162 20.90 1.88 14.14
C LEU A 162 19.84 0.79 14.04
N VAL A 163 18.60 1.19 13.82
CA VAL A 163 17.48 0.29 13.55
C VAL A 163 16.94 0.54 12.15
N ILE A 164 16.99 -0.47 11.28
CA ILE A 164 16.34 -0.37 9.97
C ILE A 164 14.86 -0.68 10.12
N TRP A 165 14.02 0.31 9.81
CA TRP A 165 12.57 0.19 9.87
C TRP A 165 11.97 -0.50 8.65
N GLY A 166 12.65 -0.49 7.51
CA GLY A 166 12.18 -1.16 6.30
C GLY A 166 12.81 -0.60 5.03
N VAL A 167 12.50 -1.25 3.92
CA VAL A 167 13.00 -0.89 2.59
C VAL A 167 11.97 -0.05 1.86
N VAL A 168 12.39 1.05 1.25
CA VAL A 168 11.53 1.87 0.40
C VAL A 168 11.31 1.14 -0.92
N THR A 169 10.06 0.84 -1.26
CA THR A 169 9.68 0.11 -2.48
C THR A 169 9.18 1.02 -3.59
N TYR A 170 8.52 2.13 -3.23
CA TYR A 170 8.01 3.12 -4.17
C TYR A 170 8.11 4.53 -3.60
N VAL A 171 8.27 5.50 -4.51
CA VAL A 171 8.19 6.94 -4.24
C VAL A 171 7.02 7.49 -5.06
N ILE A 172 6.09 8.18 -4.40
CA ILE A 172 4.98 8.85 -5.05
C ILE A 172 5.24 10.35 -4.98
N HIS A 173 5.61 10.91 -6.13
CA HIS A 173 5.84 12.34 -6.31
C HIS A 173 4.57 13.01 -6.86
N LYS A 174 4.13 14.09 -6.21
CA LYS A 174 2.94 14.85 -6.61
C LYS A 174 3.37 16.16 -7.26
N PHE A 175 2.89 16.44 -8.47
CA PHE A 175 3.26 17.63 -9.23
C PHE A 175 2.41 18.88 -8.98
N TYR A 176 1.22 18.75 -8.37
CA TYR A 176 0.26 19.85 -8.16
C TYR A 176 -0.48 19.70 -6.84
#